data_AF-A0A3A8Z207-F1
#
_entry.id   AF-A0A3A8Z207-F1
#
_cell.length_a   1.000
_cell.length_b   1.000
_cell.length_c   1.000
_cell.angle_alpha   90.00
_cell.angle_beta   90.00
_cell.angle_gamma   90.00
#
_symmetry.space_group_name_H-M   'P 1'
#
loop_
_entity.id
_entity.type
_entity.pdbx_description
1 polymer ?
#
loop_
_entity_poly.entity_id
_entity_poly.type
_entity_poly.pdbx_seq_one_letter_code
_entity_poly.pdbx_strand_id
1 'polypeptide(L)'
;MELRQTEQATVTVLKRMENSLDSLEQMSLDSINITDKLVTGIDEIRQCAEEMVGCAESDREYIMEIIKKLLQELLNTAFTVNNVSHELEKETIYQRDTMESIKQIVEFLYAMTEE
;
A
#
# COMPACT_ATOMS: atom_id res chain seq x y z
N MET A 1 -36.84 -19.46 -3.84
CA MET A 1 -35.61 -20.04 -3.26
C MET A 1 -34.39 -19.24 -3.69
N GLU A 2 -34.36 -18.75 -4.94
CA GLU A 2 -33.27 -17.94 -5.51
C GLU A 2 -33.07 -16.57 -4.83
N LEU A 3 -34.15 -15.84 -4.50
CA LEU A 3 -34.05 -14.55 -3.79
C LEU A 3 -33.26 -14.60 -2.46
N ARG A 4 -33.44 -15.65 -1.66
CA ARG A 4 -32.66 -15.83 -0.40
C ARG A 4 -31.18 -16.14 -0.67
N GLN A 5 -30.88 -16.83 -1.77
CA GLN A 5 -29.51 -17.10 -2.17
C GLN A 5 -28.83 -15.81 -2.65
N THR A 6 -29.54 -14.99 -3.42
CA THR A 6 -29.08 -13.66 -3.85
C THR A 6 -28.88 -12.71 -2.67
N GLU A 7 -29.78 -12.72 -1.68
CA GLU A 7 -29.62 -11.97 -0.43
C GLU A 7 -28.34 -12.38 0.31
N GLN A 8 -28.11 -13.68 0.49
CA GLN A 8 -26.91 -14.20 1.17
C GLN A 8 -25.62 -13.90 0.39
N ALA A 9 -25.65 -13.99 -0.94
CA ALA A 9 -24.53 -13.61 -1.80
C ALA A 9 -24.21 -12.11 -1.69
N THR A 10 -25.25 -11.26 -1.66
CA THR A 10 -25.12 -9.81 -1.51
C THR A 10 -24.49 -9.45 -0.16
N VAL A 11 -24.96 -10.03 0.95
CA VAL A 11 -24.38 -9.80 2.28
C VAL A 11 -22.90 -10.22 2.33
N THR A 12 -22.57 -11.35 1.69
CA THR A 12 -21.19 -11.83 1.62
C THR A 12 -20.30 -10.85 0.86
N VAL A 13 -20.78 -10.36 -0.30
CA VAL A 13 -20.06 -9.38 -1.12
C VAL A 13 -19.89 -8.05 -0.39
N LEU A 14 -20.93 -7.54 0.28
CA LEU A 14 -20.84 -6.30 1.05
C LEU A 14 -19.80 -6.38 2.16
N LYS A 15 -19.78 -7.49 2.91
CA LYS A 15 -18.78 -7.72 3.96
C LYS A 15 -17.36 -7.79 3.40
N ARG A 16 -17.19 -8.35 2.19
CA ARG A 16 -15.89 -8.38 1.51
C ARG A 16 -15.45 -6.99 1.08
N MET A 17 -16.37 -6.17 0.56
CA MET A 17 -16.08 -4.79 0.19
C MET A 17 -15.66 -3.95 1.40
N GLU A 18 -16.37 -4.07 2.52
CA GLU A 18 -16.05 -3.35 3.76
C GLU A 18 -14.63 -3.66 4.24
N ASN A 19 -14.30 -4.95 4.38
CA ASN A 19 -12.94 -5.37 4.76
C ASN A 19 -11.86 -4.90 3.78
N SER A 20 -12.19 -4.88 2.48
CA SER A 20 -11.25 -4.48 1.44
C SER A 20 -10.98 -2.97 1.45
N LEU A 21 -12.02 -2.17 1.72
CA LEU A 21 -11.89 -0.72 1.87
C LEU A 21 -11.05 -0.35 3.09
N ASP A 22 -11.27 -1.00 4.22
CA ASP A 22 -10.46 -0.81 5.43
C ASP A 22 -8.97 -1.14 5.17
N SER A 23 -8.70 -2.24 4.47
CA SER A 23 -7.34 -2.63 4.07
C SER A 23 -6.70 -1.59 3.15
N LEU A 24 -7.41 -1.09 2.14
CA LEU A 24 -6.90 -0.06 1.24
C LEU A 24 -6.64 1.27 1.96
N GLU A 25 -7.50 1.68 2.88
CA GLU A 25 -7.30 2.90 3.66
C GLU A 25 -6.01 2.81 4.49
N GLN A 26 -5.81 1.70 5.19
CA GLN A 26 -4.58 1.47 5.95
C GLN A 26 -3.34 1.44 5.05
N MET A 27 -3.39 0.72 3.93
CA MET A 27 -2.27 0.68 2.97
C MET A 27 -1.97 2.06 2.37
N SER A 28 -3.00 2.88 2.13
CA SER A 28 -2.84 4.24 1.65
C SER A 28 -2.09 5.12 2.65
N LEU A 29 -2.48 5.05 3.93
CA LEU A 29 -1.80 5.77 5.01
C LEU A 29 -0.35 5.29 5.18
N ASP A 30 -0.13 3.98 5.15
CA ASP A 30 1.20 3.40 5.25
C ASP A 30 2.09 3.85 4.09
N SER A 31 1.56 3.85 2.86
CA SER A 31 2.28 4.32 1.66
C SER A 31 2.74 5.77 1.80
N ILE A 32 1.88 6.66 2.31
CA ILE A 32 2.24 8.07 2.57
C ILE A 32 3.39 8.14 3.59
N ASN A 33 3.21 7.50 4.75
CA ASN A 33 4.21 7.53 5.83
C ASN A 33 5.56 6.97 5.39
N ILE A 34 5.57 5.89 4.60
CA ILE A 34 6.79 5.27 4.10
C ILE A 34 7.45 6.19 3.06
N THR A 35 6.67 6.81 2.17
CA THR A 35 7.17 7.77 1.18
C THR A 35 7.83 8.97 1.86
N ASP A 36 7.21 9.54 2.89
CA ASP A 36 7.78 10.65 3.65
C ASP A 36 9.13 10.29 4.29
N LYS A 37 9.25 9.07 4.84
CA LYS A 37 10.51 8.57 5.40
C LYS A 37 11.59 8.40 4.33
N LEU A 38 11.24 7.90 3.15
CA LEU A 38 12.19 7.78 2.03
C LEU A 38 12.69 9.15 1.58
N VAL A 39 11.78 10.11 1.38
CA VAL A 39 12.15 11.46 0.96
C VAL A 39 13.07 12.13 1.99
N THR A 40 12.70 12.03 3.28
CA THR A 40 13.49 12.60 4.37
C THR A 40 14.87 11.96 4.44
N GLY A 41 14.96 10.63 4.44
CA GLY A 41 16.23 9.92 4.51
C GLY A 41 17.14 10.20 3.30
N ILE A 42 16.58 10.35 2.10
CA ILE A 42 17.35 10.75 0.90
C ILE A 42 17.91 12.17 1.06
N ASP A 43 17.12 13.13 1.57
CA ASP A 43 17.62 14.49 1.76
C ASP A 43 18.70 14.55 2.84
N GLU A 44 18.56 13.82 3.94
CA GLU A 44 19.58 13.72 4.99
C GLU A 44 20.89 13.13 4.46
N ILE A 45 20.82 12.07 3.63
CA ILE A 45 22.00 11.50 2.97
C ILE A 45 22.65 12.53 2.04
N ARG A 46 21.85 13.28 1.27
CA ARG A 46 22.34 14.35 0.39
C ARG A 46 23.08 15.43 1.17
N GLN A 47 22.49 15.90 2.27
CA GLN A 47 23.11 16.90 3.15
C GLN A 47 24.44 16.38 3.73
N CYS A 48 24.47 15.15 4.24
CA CYS A 48 25.71 14.52 4.72
C CYS A 48 26.78 14.46 3.61
N ALA A 49 26.40 14.10 2.38
CA ALA A 49 27.32 14.05 1.25
C ALA A 49 27.88 15.43 0.87
N GLU A 50 27.08 16.49 0.99
CA GLU A 50 27.52 17.87 0.78
C GLU A 50 28.51 18.33 1.86
N GLU A 51 28.25 17.98 3.13
CA GLU A 51 29.14 18.29 4.26
C GLU A 51 30.52 17.62 4.11
N MET A 52 30.59 16.42 3.51
CA MET A 52 31.85 15.71 3.26
C MET A 52 32.81 16.44 2.30
N VAL A 53 32.30 17.32 1.43
CA VAL A 53 33.13 18.04 0.44
C VAL A 53 34.04 19.06 1.11
N GLY A 54 33.66 19.61 2.27
CA GLY A 54 34.38 20.66 2.98
C GLY A 54 34.98 20.27 4.34
N CYS A 55 34.71 19.06 4.84
CA CYS A 55 35.09 18.66 6.19
C CYS A 55 36.55 18.18 6.30
N ALA A 56 37.08 18.16 7.52
CA ALA A 56 38.38 17.55 7.82
C ALA A 56 38.33 16.03 7.61
N GLU A 57 39.50 15.41 7.41
CA GLU A 57 39.59 13.97 7.13
C GLU A 57 39.06 13.10 8.28
N SER A 58 39.24 13.54 9.53
CA SER A 58 38.66 12.91 10.73
C SER A 58 37.14 12.94 10.76
N ASP A 59 36.53 14.01 10.25
CA ASP A 59 35.07 14.18 10.24
C ASP A 59 34.45 13.40 9.08
N ARG A 60 35.23 13.13 8.02
CA ARG A 60 34.79 12.40 6.85
C ARG A 60 34.43 10.94 7.17
N GLU A 61 35.23 10.27 8.01
CA GLU A 61 34.90 8.91 8.49
C GLU A 61 33.63 8.90 9.32
N TYR A 62 33.45 9.89 10.20
CA TYR A 62 32.26 10.01 11.02
C TYR A 62 30.99 10.23 10.18
N ILE A 63 31.03 11.17 9.23
CA ILE A 63 29.91 11.44 8.32
C ILE A 63 29.62 10.21 7.44
N MET A 64 30.64 9.49 6.99
CA MET A 64 30.44 8.25 6.23
C MET A 64 29.70 7.18 7.05
N GLU A 65 29.99 7.05 8.35
CA GLU A 65 29.24 6.14 9.22
C GLU A 65 27.79 6.57 9.43
N ILE A 66 27.50 7.88 9.45
CA ILE A 66 26.12 8.39 9.44
C ILE A 66 25.41 8.00 8.14
N ILE A 67 26.04 8.26 6.99
CA ILE A 67 25.48 7.92 5.67
C ILE A 67 25.16 6.42 5.58
N LYS A 68 26.05 5.54 6.06
CA LYS A 68 25.80 4.09 6.07
C LYS A 68 24.56 3.73 6.90
N LYS A 69 24.37 4.35 8.06
CA LYS A 69 23.19 4.12 8.90
C LYS A 69 21.92 4.59 8.20
N LEU A 70 21.94 5.80 7.64
CA LEU A 70 20.80 6.34 6.89
C LEU A 70 20.45 5.48 5.68
N LEU A 71 21.45 5.00 4.93
CA LEU A 71 21.24 4.09 3.80
C LEU A 71 20.62 2.76 4.24
N GLN A 72 21.01 2.23 5.39
CA GLN A 72 20.42 1.01 5.93
C GLN A 72 18.96 1.21 6.34
N GLU A 73 18.64 2.34 6.97
CA GLU A 73 17.26 2.72 7.30
C GLU A 73 16.41 2.93 6.05
N LEU A 74 16.99 3.57 5.02
CA LEU A 74 16.36 3.75 3.72
C LEU A 74 16.06 2.41 3.05
N LEU A 75 17.01 1.47 3.10
CA LEU A 75 16.84 0.13 2.54
C LEU A 75 15.74 -0.65 3.27
N ASN A 76 15.69 -0.59 4.60
CA ASN A 76 14.62 -1.20 5.39
C ASN A 76 13.24 -0.61 5.04
N THR A 77 13.20 0.71 4.83
CA THR A 77 12.00 1.44 4.42
C THR A 77 11.58 1.01 3.01
N ALA A 78 12.52 0.85 2.07
CA ALA A 78 12.24 0.38 0.72
C ALA A 78 11.72 -1.07 0.68
N PHE A 79 12.23 -1.96 1.52
CA PHE A 79 11.65 -3.31 1.67
C PHE A 79 10.20 -3.25 2.16
N THR A 80 9.89 -2.32 3.05
CA THR A 80 8.53 -2.12 3.53
C THR A 80 7.61 -1.64 2.39
N VAL A 81 8.05 -0.68 1.56
CA VAL A 81 7.32 -0.27 0.33
C VAL A 81 7.05 -1.47 -0.56
N ASN A 82 8.06 -2.30 -0.80
CA ASN A 82 7.92 -3.44 -1.71
C ASN A 82 6.87 -4.43 -1.20
N ASN A 83 6.84 -4.68 0.11
CA ASN A 83 5.84 -5.56 0.72
C ASN A 83 4.43 -4.96 0.62
N VAL A 84 4.26 -3.67 0.96
CA VAL A 84 2.96 -2.99 0.85
C VAL A 84 2.47 -2.99 -0.59
N SER A 85 3.36 -2.78 -1.57
CA SER A 85 3.02 -2.83 -3.00
C SER A 85 2.49 -4.20 -3.43
N HIS A 86 3.08 -5.29 -2.91
CA HIS A 86 2.59 -6.64 -3.20
C HIS A 86 1.22 -6.94 -2.56
N GLU A 87 0.98 -6.47 -1.34
CA GLU A 87 -0.33 -6.64 -0.71
C GLU A 87 -1.40 -5.78 -1.41
N LEU A 88 -1.05 -4.58 -1.85
CA LEU A 88 -1.94 -3.71 -2.63
C LEU A 88 -2.35 -4.37 -3.96
N GLU A 89 -1.43 -5.03 -4.66
CA GLU A 89 -1.75 -5.76 -5.88
C GLU A 89 -2.75 -6.91 -5.62
N LYS A 90 -2.55 -7.67 -4.53
CA LYS A 90 -3.49 -8.73 -4.13
C LYS A 90 -4.87 -8.17 -3.82
N GLU A 91 -4.93 -7.08 -3.05
CA GLU A 91 -6.20 -6.43 -2.69
C GLU A 91 -6.91 -5.88 -3.93
N THR A 92 -6.15 -5.32 -4.88
CA THR A 92 -6.69 -4.84 -6.16
C THR A 92 -7.34 -5.96 -6.99
N ILE A 93 -6.69 -7.12 -7.04
CA ILE A 93 -7.26 -8.30 -7.69
C ILE A 93 -8.54 -8.75 -6.96
N TYR A 94 -8.51 -8.81 -5.64
CA TYR A 94 -9.65 -9.21 -4.82
C TYR A 94 -10.88 -8.30 -5.01
N GLN A 95 -10.66 -6.99 -5.12
CA GLN A 95 -11.71 -6.02 -5.43
C GLN A 95 -12.30 -6.22 -6.83
N ARG A 96 -11.47 -6.53 -7.82
CA ARG A 96 -11.94 -6.83 -9.18
C ARG A 96 -12.89 -8.03 -9.19
N ASP A 97 -12.54 -9.10 -8.50
CA ASP A 97 -13.38 -10.30 -8.39
C ASP A 97 -14.70 -10.00 -7.64
N THR A 98 -14.61 -9.16 -6.60
CA THR A 98 -15.79 -8.69 -5.85
C THR A 98 -16.71 -7.86 -6.74
N MET A 99 -16.16 -6.99 -7.59
CA MET A 99 -16.91 -6.20 -8.57
C MET A 99 -17.64 -7.08 -9.59
N GLU A 100 -16.99 -8.10 -10.13
CA GLU A 100 -17.64 -9.06 -11.04
C GLU A 100 -18.79 -9.82 -10.35
N SER A 101 -18.61 -10.17 -9.08
CA SER A 101 -19.69 -10.80 -8.28
C SER A 101 -20.89 -9.86 -8.11
N ILE A 102 -20.67 -8.56 -7.90
CA ILE A 102 -21.75 -7.55 -7.84
C ILE A 102 -22.48 -7.47 -9.18
N LYS A 103 -21.75 -7.43 -10.30
CA LYS A 103 -22.37 -7.37 -11.64
C LYS A 103 -23.31 -8.54 -11.86
N GLN A 104 -22.89 -9.76 -11.53
CA GLN A 104 -23.73 -10.96 -11.64
C GLN A 104 -25.00 -10.87 -10.79
N ILE A 105 -24.88 -10.37 -9.55
CA ILE A 105 -26.05 -10.14 -8.68
C ILE A 105 -27.00 -9.12 -9.32
N VAL A 106 -26.48 -8.01 -9.84
CA VAL A 106 -27.27 -6.96 -10.47
C VAL A 106 -27.96 -7.46 -11.75
N GLU A 107 -27.25 -8.18 -12.61
CA GLU A 107 -27.80 -8.81 -13.82
C GLU A 107 -28.95 -9.77 -13.48
N PHE A 108 -28.77 -10.61 -12.45
CA PHE A 108 -29.84 -11.50 -11.97
C PHE A 108 -31.07 -10.73 -11.49
N LEU A 109 -30.89 -9.64 -10.74
CA LEU A 109 -32.00 -8.82 -10.26
C LEU A 109 -32.76 -8.16 -11.42
N TYR A 110 -32.07 -7.67 -12.45
CA TYR A 110 -32.71 -7.11 -13.64
C TYR A 110 -33.49 -8.17 -14.42
N ALA A 111 -32.93 -9.36 -14.61
CA ALA A 111 -33.61 -10.45 -15.30
C ALA A 111 -34.92 -10.86 -14.61
N MET A 112 -34.97 -10.82 -13.27
CA MET A 112 -36.22 -11.08 -12.53
C MET A 112 -37.26 -9.95 -12.62
N THR A 113 -36.86 -8.73 -12.99
CA THR A 113 -37.80 -7.59 -13.17
C THR A 113 -38.37 -7.48 -14.58
N GLU A 114 -37.82 -8.22 -15.54
CA GLU A 114 -38.31 -8.30 -16.93
C GLU A 114 -39.31 -9.45 -17.16
N GLU A 115 -39.61 -10.26 -16.14
CA GLU A 115 -40.72 -11.23 -16.07
C GLU A 115 -41.98 -10.65 -15.39
#